data_AF-A0A5C6AE98-F1
#
_entry.id   AF-A0A5C6AE98-F1
#
_cell.length_a   1.000
_cell.length_b   1.000
_cell.length_c   1.000
_cell.angle_alpha   90.00
_cell.angle_beta   90.00
_cell.angle_gamma   90.00
#
_symmetry.space_group_name_H-M   'P 1'
#
loop_
_entity.id
_entity.type
_entity.pdbx_description
1 polymer ?
#
loop_
_entity_poly.entity_id
_entity_poly.type
_entity_poly.pdbx_seq_one_letter_code
_entity_poly.pdbx_strand_id
1 'polypeptide(L)'
;MRLSILGLLVVGVAAPCLAADSDPADEVKGRFAAYLDAFNAGEADQVAKFWSSDAVCVDEGTGERTEGQAAITEGFKTFFAGAADARLTGGVSEVRLVRPDVAIAEGVVTLFVPGAEPTPSSFTAVLVKESGDWLIESSRERDLPSAATPADALEELAWLVGDWRDDTEGVDVQTTVRWSANQAFLLRSFQADYGEGESFGGTQVIGWDPRSKQYRTWTFNSDGSFGEGAVSRNGDAWLIKMTHVGSDGSVSAGTQVLTQVGADTMRVEKIGQTVDGVPVPNGDPVTVVRIAPDASAEGAGQ
;
A
#
# COMPACT_ATOMS: atom_id res chain seq x y z
N MET A 1 -21.91 -17.70 65.77
CA MET A 1 -21.23 -17.35 67.02
C MET A 1 -19.81 -16.90 66.67
N ARG A 2 -19.44 -15.66 67.04
CA ARG A 2 -18.09 -15.01 67.01
C ARG A 2 -17.51 -14.75 65.61
N LEU A 3 -17.54 -13.54 65.05
CA LEU A 3 -16.92 -12.25 65.44
C LEU A 3 -15.38 -12.29 65.39
N SER A 4 -14.80 -11.61 64.40
CA SER A 4 -13.53 -10.88 64.51
C SER A 4 -13.46 -9.77 63.45
N ILE A 5 -13.31 -8.55 63.95
CA ILE A 5 -13.05 -7.30 63.23
C ILE A 5 -11.54 -7.20 62.97
N LEU A 6 -11.13 -6.75 61.79
CA LEU A 6 -9.90 -5.95 61.67
C LEU A 6 -10.06 -4.96 60.52
N GLY A 7 -10.07 -3.67 60.87
CA GLY A 7 -10.06 -2.58 59.91
C GLY A 7 -8.70 -2.45 59.23
N LEU A 8 -8.73 -2.06 57.95
CA LEU A 8 -7.59 -1.42 57.31
C LEU A 8 -8.10 -0.23 56.51
N LEU A 9 -7.80 0.95 57.06
CA LEU A 9 -7.91 2.23 56.39
C LEU A 9 -6.80 2.29 55.33
N VAL A 10 -7.12 2.09 54.05
CA VAL A 10 -6.19 2.39 52.96
C VAL A 10 -6.58 3.75 52.40
N VAL A 11 -5.84 4.77 52.82
CA VAL A 11 -5.75 6.05 52.10
C VAL A 11 -4.88 5.76 50.87
N GLY A 12 -5.54 5.42 49.76
CA GLY A 12 -4.91 5.29 48.46
C GLY A 12 -4.85 6.66 47.79
N VAL A 13 -3.65 7.24 47.76
CA VAL A 13 -3.30 8.44 47.01
C VAL A 13 -3.80 8.30 45.58
N ALA A 14 -4.66 9.22 45.13
CA ALA A 14 -4.97 9.37 43.72
C ALA A 14 -3.67 9.77 43.00
N ALA A 15 -3.02 8.81 42.36
CA ALA A 15 -2.00 9.11 41.37
C ALA A 15 -2.67 9.97 40.28
N PRO A 16 -2.12 11.13 39.91
CA PRO A 16 -2.56 11.82 38.71
C PRO A 16 -2.40 10.83 37.56
N CYS A 17 -3.50 10.55 36.87
CA CYS A 17 -3.46 9.93 35.57
C CYS A 17 -2.61 10.88 34.69
N LEU A 18 -1.34 10.54 34.49
CA LEU A 18 -0.56 11.11 33.40
C LEU A 18 -1.33 10.72 32.15
N ALA A 19 -2.00 11.70 31.54
CA ALA A 19 -2.46 11.56 30.18
C ALA A 19 -1.24 11.09 29.38
N ALA A 20 -1.34 9.92 28.76
CA ALA A 20 -0.31 9.47 27.85
C ALA A 20 -0.21 10.55 26.76
N ASP A 21 0.92 11.25 26.68
CA ASP A 21 1.21 12.12 25.55
C ASP A 21 1.05 11.27 24.28
N SER A 22 0.20 11.73 23.37
CA SER A 22 0.04 11.11 22.05
C SER A 22 1.39 11.03 21.36
N ASP A 23 1.65 9.92 20.66
CA ASP A 23 2.80 9.83 19.77
C ASP A 23 2.74 11.01 18.78
N PRO A 24 3.80 11.85 18.65
CA PRO A 24 3.81 12.94 17.69
C PRO A 24 3.44 12.51 16.27
N ALA A 25 3.74 11.27 15.87
CA ALA A 25 3.31 10.72 14.58
C ALA A 25 1.78 10.59 14.47
N ASP A 26 1.11 10.19 15.54
CA ASP A 26 -0.35 10.07 15.58
C ASP A 26 -1.02 11.46 15.63
N GLU A 27 -0.39 12.44 16.30
CA GLU A 27 -0.85 13.85 16.25
C GLU A 27 -0.83 14.39 14.82
N VAL A 28 0.26 14.18 14.08
CA VAL A 28 0.39 14.61 12.68
C VAL A 28 -0.65 13.92 11.79
N LYS A 29 -0.83 12.60 11.93
CA LYS A 29 -1.87 11.86 11.19
C LYS A 29 -3.28 12.38 11.50
N GLY A 30 -3.58 12.64 12.77
CA GLY A 30 -4.85 13.22 13.20
C GLY A 30 -5.07 14.63 12.63
N ARG A 31 -4.00 15.43 12.52
CA ARG A 31 -4.04 16.75 11.90
C ARG A 31 -4.40 16.69 10.42
N PHE A 32 -3.84 15.73 9.68
CA PHE A 32 -4.20 15.50 8.27
C PHE A 32 -5.63 14.99 8.10
N ALA A 33 -6.13 14.13 8.99
CA ALA A 33 -7.54 13.72 8.93
C ALA A 33 -8.48 14.93 9.09
N ALA A 34 -8.21 15.81 10.06
CA ALA A 34 -8.97 17.04 10.26
C ALA A 34 -8.85 18.02 9.07
N TYR A 35 -7.71 18.06 8.39
CA TYR A 35 -7.53 18.81 7.15
C TYR A 35 -8.49 18.31 6.05
N LEU A 36 -8.58 16.99 5.86
CA LEU A 36 -9.47 16.38 4.87
C LEU A 36 -10.94 16.69 5.19
N ASP A 37 -11.33 16.66 6.47
CA ASP A 37 -12.67 17.04 6.89
C ASP A 37 -12.98 18.51 6.56
N ALA A 38 -12.04 19.43 6.82
CA ALA A 38 -12.19 20.85 6.49
C ALA A 38 -12.27 21.09 4.98
N PHE A 39 -11.44 20.40 4.19
CA PHE A 39 -11.51 20.43 2.72
C PHE A 39 -12.88 19.94 2.24
N ASN A 40 -13.33 18.79 2.75
CA ASN A 40 -14.60 18.18 2.38
C ASN A 40 -15.81 19.02 2.80
N ALA A 41 -15.68 19.86 3.83
CA ALA A 41 -16.71 20.84 4.16
C ALA A 41 -16.79 22.00 3.13
N GLY A 42 -15.81 22.16 2.25
CA GLY A 42 -15.72 23.29 1.30
C GLY A 42 -15.36 24.62 1.98
N GLU A 43 -14.83 24.57 3.21
CA GLU A 43 -14.60 25.73 4.06
C GLU A 43 -13.14 26.20 3.93
N ALA A 44 -12.83 26.99 2.91
CA ALA A 44 -11.46 27.45 2.63
C ALA A 44 -10.80 28.15 3.83
N ASP A 45 -11.55 28.94 4.61
CA ASP A 45 -11.02 29.61 5.81
C ASP A 45 -10.71 28.63 6.95
N GLN A 46 -11.32 27.43 6.96
CA GLN A 46 -10.94 26.36 7.89
C GLN A 46 -9.70 25.63 7.40
N VAL A 47 -9.58 25.36 6.10
CA VAL A 47 -8.38 24.78 5.48
C VAL A 47 -7.15 25.67 5.76
N ALA A 48 -7.31 26.99 5.72
CA ALA A 48 -6.25 27.95 6.02
C ALA A 48 -5.58 27.73 7.38
N LYS A 49 -6.33 27.31 8.41
CA LYS A 49 -5.85 27.11 9.78
C LYS A 49 -4.85 25.97 9.94
N PHE A 50 -4.66 25.16 8.90
CA PHE A 50 -3.70 24.07 8.88
C PHE A 50 -2.35 24.49 8.28
N TRP A 51 -2.24 25.70 7.73
CA TRP A 51 -1.01 26.21 7.10
C TRP A 51 -0.34 27.26 7.98
N SER A 52 0.98 27.28 7.99
CA SER A 52 1.76 28.39 8.57
C SER A 52 1.52 29.69 7.80
N SER A 53 1.81 30.83 8.42
CA SER A 53 1.53 32.15 7.84
C SER A 53 2.28 32.42 6.52
N ASP A 54 3.52 31.93 6.42
CA ASP A 54 4.45 32.03 5.30
C ASP A 54 4.58 30.71 4.52
N ALA A 55 3.63 29.81 4.69
CA ALA A 55 3.70 28.49 4.11
C ALA A 55 3.79 28.50 2.59
N VAL A 56 4.42 27.47 2.03
CA VAL A 56 4.64 27.34 0.60
C VAL A 56 4.04 26.05 0.07
N CYS A 57 3.15 26.15 -0.91
CA CYS A 57 2.67 25.02 -1.69
C CYS A 57 3.34 25.00 -3.06
N VAL A 58 3.82 23.84 -3.50
CA VAL A 58 4.41 23.64 -4.83
C VAL A 58 3.74 22.45 -5.50
N ASP A 59 3.22 22.66 -6.70
CA ASP A 59 2.88 21.58 -7.62
C ASP A 59 4.13 21.27 -8.46
N GLU A 60 4.71 20.10 -8.26
CA GLU A 60 5.93 19.70 -8.95
C GLU A 60 5.69 19.27 -10.40
N GLY A 61 4.45 18.95 -10.78
CA GLY A 61 4.08 18.62 -12.15
C GLY A 61 4.00 19.87 -13.04
N THR A 62 3.38 20.94 -12.53
CA THR A 62 3.25 22.21 -13.26
C THR A 62 4.39 23.20 -12.97
N GLY A 63 5.07 23.04 -11.83
CA GLY A 63 6.03 24.00 -11.31
C GLY A 63 5.38 25.22 -10.65
N GLU A 64 4.05 25.23 -10.50
CA GLU A 64 3.33 26.31 -9.84
C GLU A 64 3.71 26.38 -8.36
N ARG A 65 3.87 27.60 -7.86
CA ARG A 65 4.31 27.88 -6.50
C ARG A 65 3.45 28.97 -5.89
N THR A 66 2.81 28.64 -4.77
CA THR A 66 1.91 29.53 -4.02
C THR A 66 2.51 29.78 -2.65
N GLU A 67 2.76 31.06 -2.34
CA GLU A 67 3.45 31.48 -1.11
C GLU A 67 2.53 32.29 -0.19
N GLY A 68 2.53 31.92 1.08
CA GLY A 68 1.75 32.54 2.14
C GLY A 68 0.35 31.97 2.29
N GLN A 69 -0.11 31.87 3.54
CA GLN A 69 -1.43 31.35 3.90
C GLN A 69 -2.56 32.07 3.18
N ALA A 70 -2.44 33.39 2.99
CA ALA A 70 -3.45 34.20 2.29
C ALA A 70 -3.64 33.78 0.83
N ALA A 71 -2.53 33.54 0.10
CA ALA A 71 -2.59 33.11 -1.29
C ALA A 71 -3.13 31.68 -1.42
N ILE A 72 -2.71 30.78 -0.52
CA ILE A 72 -3.23 29.41 -0.44
C ILE A 72 -4.75 29.41 -0.18
N THR A 73 -5.21 30.25 0.74
CA THR A 73 -6.64 30.39 1.07
C THR A 73 -7.45 30.87 -0.12
N GLU A 74 -6.95 31.86 -0.86
CA GLU A 74 -7.60 32.36 -2.07
C GLU A 74 -7.65 31.30 -3.18
N GLY A 75 -6.59 30.50 -3.31
CA GLY A 75 -6.56 29.33 -4.18
C GLY A 75 -7.67 28.34 -3.85
N PHE A 76 -7.85 27.98 -2.58
CA PHE A 76 -8.95 27.11 -2.15
C PHE A 76 -10.34 27.73 -2.36
N LYS A 77 -10.50 29.04 -2.13
CA LYS A 77 -11.78 29.74 -2.42
C LYS A 77 -12.14 29.64 -3.90
N THR A 78 -11.16 29.90 -4.77
CA THR A 78 -11.33 29.79 -6.22
C THR A 78 -11.65 28.35 -6.62
N PHE A 79 -10.93 27.37 -6.06
CA PHE A 79 -11.14 25.96 -6.32
C PHE A 79 -12.57 25.52 -5.94
N PHE A 80 -13.03 25.79 -4.71
CA PHE A 80 -14.37 25.39 -4.27
C PHE A 80 -15.49 26.10 -5.02
N ALA A 81 -15.26 27.33 -5.52
CA ALA A 81 -16.21 28.02 -6.39
C ALA A 81 -16.35 27.35 -7.77
N GLY A 82 -15.27 26.77 -8.31
CA GLY A 82 -15.25 26.08 -9.60
C GLY A 82 -15.59 24.59 -9.53
N ALA A 83 -15.35 23.95 -8.39
CA ALA A 83 -15.51 22.52 -8.15
C ALA A 83 -16.34 22.26 -6.89
N ALA A 84 -17.60 22.74 -6.91
CA ALA A 84 -18.55 22.46 -5.83
C ALA A 84 -18.70 20.95 -5.61
N ASP A 85 -18.85 20.54 -4.35
CA ASP A 85 -18.94 19.14 -3.91
C ASP A 85 -17.70 18.28 -4.18
N ALA A 86 -16.56 18.88 -4.52
CA ALA A 86 -15.29 18.17 -4.58
C ALA A 86 -14.97 17.50 -3.23
N ARG A 87 -14.38 16.31 -3.30
CA ARG A 87 -13.95 15.53 -2.14
C ARG A 87 -12.49 15.19 -2.24
N LEU A 88 -11.78 15.28 -1.13
CA LEU A 88 -10.43 14.81 -0.97
C LEU A 88 -10.43 13.64 0.01
N THR A 89 -9.83 12.52 -0.40
CA THR A 89 -9.63 11.35 0.46
C THR A 89 -8.16 10.93 0.44
N GLY A 90 -7.75 10.07 1.36
CA GLY A 90 -6.38 9.59 1.46
C GLY A 90 -5.82 9.85 2.85
N GLY A 91 -4.50 10.03 2.95
CA GLY A 91 -3.86 10.33 4.22
C GLY A 91 -2.35 10.13 4.20
N VAL A 92 -1.78 10.20 5.40
CA VAL A 92 -0.34 10.07 5.64
C VAL A 92 0.04 8.61 5.79
N SER A 93 0.97 8.15 4.95
CA SER A 93 1.55 6.80 5.02
C SER A 93 2.76 6.75 5.95
N GLU A 94 3.56 7.82 5.98
CA GLU A 94 4.78 7.88 6.77
C GLU A 94 4.92 9.24 7.48
N VAL A 95 5.34 9.20 8.74
CA VAL A 95 5.73 10.40 9.50
C VAL A 95 7.11 10.18 10.04
N ARG A 96 8.00 11.13 9.76
CA ARG A 96 9.34 11.20 10.32
C ARG A 96 9.49 12.46 11.14
N LEU A 97 9.63 12.29 12.46
CA LEU A 97 9.97 13.40 13.35
C LEU A 97 11.45 13.79 13.16
N VAL A 98 11.71 15.03 12.76
CA VAL A 98 13.07 15.57 12.56
C VAL A 98 13.55 16.25 13.84
N ARG A 99 12.64 16.96 14.51
CA ARG A 99 12.82 17.62 15.81
C ARG A 99 11.49 17.54 16.59
N PRO A 100 11.46 17.78 17.91
CA PRO A 100 10.22 17.76 18.69
C PRO A 100 9.10 18.65 18.12
N ASP A 101 9.47 19.69 17.37
CA ASP A 101 8.60 20.70 16.77
C ASP A 101 8.64 20.70 15.23
N VAL A 102 9.32 19.73 14.59
CA VAL A 102 9.40 19.63 13.12
C VAL A 102 9.23 18.18 12.67
N ALA A 103 8.27 17.94 11.78
CA ALA A 103 8.00 16.64 11.18
C ALA A 103 8.00 16.72 9.65
N ILE A 104 8.34 15.61 9.00
CA ILE A 104 8.10 15.39 7.58
C ILE A 104 7.02 14.31 7.49
N ALA A 105 5.97 14.58 6.72
CA ALA A 105 4.91 13.64 6.42
C ALA A 105 4.86 13.35 4.92
N GLU A 106 4.69 12.08 4.59
CA GLU A 106 4.49 11.62 3.22
C GLU A 106 3.18 10.87 3.12
N GLY A 107 2.49 11.04 2.01
CA GLY A 107 1.19 10.42 1.82
C GLY A 107 0.68 10.51 0.40
N VAL A 108 -0.52 9.97 0.23
CA VAL A 108 -1.26 10.01 -1.03
C VAL A 108 -2.64 10.54 -0.73
N VAL A 109 -3.10 11.45 -1.58
CA VAL A 109 -4.48 11.92 -1.61
C VAL A 109 -5.09 11.63 -2.97
N THR A 110 -6.41 11.57 -3.01
CA THR A 110 -7.18 11.45 -4.26
C THR A 110 -8.26 12.50 -4.26
N LEU A 111 -8.21 13.38 -5.26
CA LEU A 111 -9.20 14.40 -5.50
C LEU A 111 -10.32 13.84 -6.38
N PHE A 112 -11.55 14.00 -5.92
CA PHE A 112 -12.77 13.68 -6.63
C PHE A 112 -13.50 14.97 -6.96
N VAL A 113 -13.63 15.29 -8.25
CA VAL A 113 -14.46 16.40 -8.72
C VAL A 113 -15.65 15.81 -9.48
N PRO A 114 -16.90 16.23 -9.21
CA PRO A 114 -18.07 15.71 -9.92
C PRO A 114 -17.93 15.83 -11.45
N GLY A 115 -18.10 14.71 -12.16
CA GLY A 115 -18.00 14.66 -13.62
C GLY A 115 -16.59 14.58 -14.20
N ALA A 116 -15.55 14.55 -13.35
CA ALA A 116 -14.17 14.32 -13.75
C ALA A 116 -13.63 12.96 -13.25
N GLU A 117 -12.52 12.52 -13.82
CA GLU A 117 -11.83 11.32 -13.34
C GLU A 117 -11.11 11.63 -12.00
N PRO A 118 -11.14 10.72 -11.01
CA PRO A 118 -10.40 10.91 -9.77
C PRO A 118 -8.91 11.12 -10.04
N THR A 119 -8.31 12.10 -9.38
CA THR A 119 -6.93 12.49 -9.60
C THR A 119 -6.10 12.17 -8.36
N PRO A 120 -5.30 11.09 -8.36
CA PRO A 120 -4.43 10.76 -7.24
C PRO A 120 -3.09 11.50 -7.35
N SER A 121 -2.62 12.02 -6.22
CA SER A 121 -1.32 12.67 -6.10
C SER A 121 -0.60 12.22 -4.83
N SER A 122 0.72 12.12 -4.92
CA SER A 122 1.58 12.00 -3.74
C SER A 122 1.95 13.37 -3.22
N PHE A 123 2.10 13.50 -1.90
CA PHE A 123 2.61 14.71 -1.30
C PHE A 123 3.75 14.42 -0.33
N THR A 124 4.64 15.41 -0.19
CA THR A 124 5.57 15.53 0.93
C THR A 124 5.31 16.87 1.62
N ALA A 125 4.99 16.82 2.91
CA ALA A 125 4.73 17.99 3.72
C ALA A 125 5.78 18.12 4.83
N VAL A 126 6.29 19.33 5.01
CA VAL A 126 7.03 19.73 6.20
C VAL A 126 6.05 20.40 7.15
N LEU A 127 5.99 19.91 8.38
CA LEU A 127 5.14 20.46 9.43
C LEU A 127 5.98 21.04 10.56
N VAL A 128 5.53 22.16 11.10
CA VAL A 128 6.09 22.83 12.28
C VAL A 128 5.04 22.89 13.37
N LYS A 129 5.44 22.73 14.64
CA LYS A 129 4.53 22.83 15.79
C LYS A 129 4.54 24.25 16.33
N GLU A 130 3.46 25.00 16.11
CA GLU A 130 3.28 26.37 16.58
C GLU A 130 2.12 26.47 17.57
N SER A 131 2.36 27.08 18.73
CA SER A 131 1.34 27.24 19.78
C SER A 131 0.63 25.93 20.20
N GLY A 132 1.27 24.77 19.98
CA GLY A 132 0.73 23.45 20.29
C GLY A 132 0.11 22.71 19.10
N ASP A 133 -0.10 23.37 17.97
CA ASP A 133 -0.71 22.78 16.78
C ASP A 133 0.34 22.52 15.68
N TRP A 134 0.23 21.37 15.01
CA TRP A 134 1.01 21.10 13.82
C TRP A 134 0.43 21.86 12.62
N LEU A 135 1.27 22.66 11.97
CA LEU A 135 0.94 23.45 10.78
C LEU A 135 1.83 23.03 9.61
N ILE A 136 1.26 23.03 8.42
CA ILE A 136 1.97 22.77 7.16
C ILE A 136 2.78 24.02 6.81
N GLU A 137 4.08 23.89 6.89
CA GLU A 137 5.06 24.92 6.53
C GLU A 137 5.37 24.88 5.03
N SER A 138 5.49 23.66 4.49
CA SER A 138 5.66 23.47 3.06
C SER A 138 4.96 22.20 2.62
N SER A 139 4.28 22.26 1.48
CA SER A 139 3.77 21.10 0.77
C SER A 139 4.36 21.04 -0.63
N ARG A 140 4.72 19.84 -1.05
CA ARG A 140 5.07 19.52 -2.43
C ARG A 140 4.17 18.41 -2.89
N GLU A 141 3.41 18.67 -3.94
CA GLU A 141 2.50 17.72 -4.54
C GLU A 141 3.04 17.29 -5.89
N ARG A 142 2.88 16.01 -6.21
CA ARG A 142 3.26 15.45 -7.50
C ARG A 142 2.22 14.46 -7.95
N ASP A 143 1.87 14.53 -9.23
CA ASP A 143 1.08 13.51 -9.89
C ASP A 143 1.74 12.13 -9.74
N LEU A 144 0.93 11.13 -9.45
CA LEU A 144 1.41 9.75 -9.55
C LEU A 144 1.56 9.40 -11.04
N PRO A 145 2.66 8.75 -11.44
CA PRO A 145 2.83 8.27 -12.81
C PRO A 145 1.62 7.44 -13.23
N SER A 146 0.96 7.82 -14.33
CA SER A 146 -0.11 7.02 -14.90
C SER A 146 0.39 6.34 -16.17
N ALA A 147 0.27 5.03 -16.22
CA ALA A 147 0.42 4.30 -17.46
C ALA A 147 -0.65 4.75 -18.48
N ALA A 148 -0.28 4.86 -19.75
CA ALA A 148 -1.21 5.25 -20.82
C ALA A 148 -2.20 4.13 -21.15
N THR A 149 -1.78 2.87 -20.99
CA THR A 149 -2.63 1.69 -21.11
C THR A 149 -2.34 0.68 -19.99
N PRO A 150 -3.25 -0.27 -19.71
CA PRO A 150 -2.97 -1.38 -18.80
C PRO A 150 -1.75 -2.21 -19.20
N ALA A 151 -1.46 -2.33 -20.50
CA ALA A 151 -0.29 -3.04 -20.99
C ALA A 151 1.00 -2.28 -20.62
N ASP A 152 1.05 -0.96 -20.84
CA ASP A 152 2.19 -0.12 -20.46
C ASP A 152 2.44 -0.19 -18.94
N ALA A 153 1.37 -0.30 -18.15
CA ALA A 153 1.48 -0.44 -16.71
C ALA A 153 2.18 -1.75 -16.32
N LEU A 154 1.85 -2.85 -17.00
CA LEU A 154 2.35 -4.19 -16.65
C LEU A 154 3.70 -4.52 -17.31
N GLU A 155 4.24 -3.65 -18.15
CA GLU A 155 5.50 -3.89 -18.86
C GLU A 155 6.67 -4.13 -17.90
N GLU A 156 6.70 -3.46 -16.74
CA GLU A 156 7.72 -3.69 -15.71
C GLU A 156 7.66 -5.09 -15.07
N LEU A 157 6.55 -5.80 -15.22
CA LEU A 157 6.36 -7.18 -14.77
C LEU A 157 6.45 -8.19 -15.94
N ALA A 158 6.69 -7.73 -17.17
CA ALA A 158 6.76 -8.58 -18.36
C ALA A 158 7.83 -9.68 -18.26
N TRP A 159 8.89 -9.45 -17.47
CA TRP A 159 9.95 -10.43 -17.24
C TRP A 159 9.45 -11.73 -16.58
N LEU A 160 8.30 -11.69 -15.88
CA LEU A 160 7.65 -12.86 -15.31
C LEU A 160 7.04 -13.77 -16.37
N VAL A 161 6.73 -13.27 -17.57
CA VAL A 161 6.07 -14.05 -18.63
C VAL A 161 6.96 -15.21 -19.06
N GLY A 162 6.37 -16.41 -19.12
CA GLY A 162 7.04 -17.66 -19.50
C GLY A 162 6.73 -18.81 -18.53
N ASP A 163 7.41 -19.93 -18.77
CA ASP A 163 7.31 -21.13 -17.95
C ASP A 163 8.49 -21.22 -16.97
N TRP A 164 8.21 -21.62 -15.74
CA TRP A 164 9.12 -21.58 -14.62
C TRP A 164 9.00 -22.84 -13.78
N ARG A 165 10.11 -23.24 -13.17
CA ARG A 165 10.18 -24.37 -12.24
C ARG A 165 11.00 -23.99 -11.02
N ASP A 166 10.52 -24.35 -9.84
CA ASP A 166 11.28 -24.19 -8.60
C ASP A 166 12.40 -25.24 -8.55
N ASP A 167 13.62 -24.81 -8.24
CA ASP A 167 14.81 -25.67 -8.09
C ASP A 167 14.97 -26.04 -6.61
N THR A 168 14.05 -26.86 -6.11
CA THR A 168 14.03 -27.30 -4.70
C THR A 168 13.79 -28.79 -4.58
N GLU A 169 14.53 -29.49 -3.71
CA GLU A 169 14.31 -30.91 -3.46
C GLU A 169 12.98 -31.14 -2.70
N GLY A 170 12.15 -32.06 -3.19
CA GLY A 170 10.98 -32.58 -2.46
C GLY A 170 9.61 -32.03 -2.89
N VAL A 171 9.54 -30.90 -3.61
CA VAL A 171 8.30 -30.39 -4.20
C VAL A 171 8.59 -29.90 -5.61
N ASP A 172 7.87 -30.43 -6.60
CA ASP A 172 7.95 -29.91 -7.97
C ASP A 172 6.91 -28.82 -8.15
N VAL A 173 7.33 -27.56 -8.25
CA VAL A 173 6.43 -26.44 -8.53
C VAL A 173 6.67 -25.96 -9.94
N GLN A 174 5.65 -26.04 -10.78
CA GLN A 174 5.65 -25.51 -12.13
C GLN A 174 4.72 -24.31 -12.21
N THR A 175 5.18 -23.24 -12.84
CA THR A 175 4.47 -21.98 -12.96
C THR A 175 4.51 -21.51 -14.42
N THR A 176 3.36 -21.23 -15.01
CA THR A 176 3.23 -20.55 -16.30
C THR A 176 2.66 -19.17 -16.08
N VAL A 177 3.31 -18.14 -16.62
CA VAL A 177 2.82 -16.77 -16.63
C VAL A 177 2.61 -16.33 -18.08
N ARG A 178 1.43 -15.80 -18.38
CA ARG A 178 1.08 -15.30 -19.71
C ARG A 178 0.29 -14.01 -19.66
N TRP A 179 0.35 -13.26 -20.74
CA TRP A 179 -0.58 -12.15 -20.95
C TRP A 179 -2.02 -12.65 -21.11
N SER A 180 -2.97 -11.87 -20.60
CA SER A 180 -4.36 -11.95 -21.06
C SER A 180 -4.48 -11.48 -22.52
N ALA A 181 -5.63 -11.75 -23.16
CA ALA A 181 -5.82 -11.50 -24.59
C ALA A 181 -5.49 -10.07 -25.04
N ASN A 182 -5.78 -9.07 -24.21
CA ASN A 182 -5.51 -7.65 -24.49
C ASN A 182 -4.33 -7.09 -23.67
N GLN A 183 -3.49 -7.97 -23.11
CA GLN A 183 -2.34 -7.61 -22.26
C GLN A 183 -2.70 -6.73 -21.04
N ALA A 184 -3.96 -6.70 -20.64
CA ALA A 184 -4.43 -5.91 -19.50
C ALA A 184 -4.19 -6.58 -18.13
N PHE A 185 -3.73 -7.82 -18.15
CA PHE A 185 -3.46 -8.65 -16.98
C PHE A 185 -2.34 -9.63 -17.29
N LEU A 186 -1.56 -9.97 -16.27
CA LEU A 186 -0.74 -11.18 -16.23
C LEU A 186 -1.53 -12.29 -15.53
N LEU A 187 -1.60 -13.44 -16.19
CA LEU A 187 -2.26 -14.65 -15.71
C LEU A 187 -1.17 -15.65 -15.35
N ARG A 188 -1.04 -15.96 -14.06
CA ARG A 188 -0.11 -16.94 -13.53
C ARG A 188 -0.87 -18.20 -13.11
N SER A 189 -0.56 -19.33 -13.71
CA SER A 189 -1.04 -20.65 -13.25
C SER A 189 0.12 -21.38 -12.60
N PHE A 190 -0.12 -22.02 -11.47
CA PHE A 190 0.90 -22.81 -10.79
C PHE A 190 0.34 -24.15 -10.32
N GLN A 191 1.21 -25.15 -10.29
CA GLN A 191 0.94 -26.51 -9.84
C GLN A 191 2.13 -26.95 -8.99
N ALA A 192 1.87 -27.40 -7.77
CA ALA A 192 2.83 -27.92 -6.83
C ALA A 192 2.52 -29.39 -6.56
N ASP A 193 3.48 -30.26 -6.83
CA ASP A 193 3.39 -31.70 -6.59
C ASP A 193 4.30 -32.09 -5.43
N TYR A 194 3.71 -32.55 -4.33
CA TYR A 194 4.40 -32.84 -3.07
C TYR A 194 4.86 -34.30 -2.94
N GLY A 195 4.67 -35.10 -4.00
CA GLY A 195 4.77 -36.55 -3.92
C GLY A 195 3.49 -37.20 -3.37
N GLU A 196 3.42 -38.52 -3.44
CA GLU A 196 2.30 -39.32 -2.90
C GLU A 196 0.90 -39.03 -3.47
N GLY A 197 0.83 -38.30 -4.60
CA GLY A 197 -0.42 -37.93 -5.27
C GLY A 197 -1.11 -36.69 -4.68
N GLU A 198 -0.48 -36.04 -3.69
CA GLU A 198 -0.92 -34.73 -3.20
C GLU A 198 -0.43 -33.64 -4.15
N SER A 199 -1.39 -32.87 -4.66
CA SER A 199 -1.14 -31.84 -5.66
C SER A 199 -1.95 -30.60 -5.30
N PHE A 200 -1.34 -29.44 -5.35
CA PHE A 200 -1.98 -28.15 -5.08
C PHE A 200 -1.75 -27.22 -6.25
N GLY A 201 -2.80 -26.57 -6.73
CA GLY A 201 -2.68 -25.65 -7.85
C GLY A 201 -3.54 -24.42 -7.70
N GLY A 202 -3.30 -23.43 -8.54
CA GLY A 202 -4.07 -22.20 -8.52
C GLY A 202 -3.82 -21.30 -9.70
N THR A 203 -4.68 -20.30 -9.83
CA THR A 203 -4.52 -19.19 -10.75
C THR A 203 -4.41 -17.89 -9.98
N GLN A 204 -3.40 -17.10 -10.33
CA GLN A 204 -3.21 -15.75 -9.88
C GLN A 204 -3.39 -14.79 -11.06
N VAL A 205 -4.09 -13.69 -10.83
CA VAL A 205 -4.30 -12.61 -11.80
C VAL A 205 -3.65 -11.36 -11.24
N ILE A 206 -2.75 -10.73 -12.00
CA ILE A 206 -2.13 -9.45 -11.66
C ILE A 206 -2.58 -8.41 -12.69
N GLY A 207 -3.04 -7.25 -12.21
CA GLY A 207 -3.50 -6.15 -13.06
C GLY A 207 -3.14 -4.79 -12.47
N TRP A 208 -3.17 -3.76 -13.31
CA TRP A 208 -3.04 -2.37 -12.88
C TRP A 208 -4.40 -1.80 -12.50
N ASP A 209 -4.52 -1.23 -11.31
CA ASP A 209 -5.66 -0.41 -10.92
C ASP A 209 -5.35 1.06 -11.21
N PRO A 210 -5.91 1.65 -12.28
CA PRO A 210 -5.65 3.04 -12.65
C PRO A 210 -6.23 4.04 -11.65
N ARG A 211 -7.15 3.62 -10.76
CA ARG A 211 -7.73 4.49 -9.72
C ARG A 211 -6.77 4.65 -8.55
N SER A 212 -6.25 3.55 -8.04
CA SER A 212 -5.31 3.56 -6.91
C SER A 212 -3.83 3.65 -7.34
N LYS A 213 -3.57 3.64 -8.65
CA LYS A 213 -2.21 3.65 -9.26
C LYS A 213 -1.31 2.59 -8.65
N GLN A 214 -1.86 1.39 -8.47
CA GLN A 214 -1.15 0.26 -7.90
C GLN A 214 -1.46 -1.02 -8.68
N TYR A 215 -0.56 -1.98 -8.58
CA TYR A 215 -0.85 -3.33 -9.04
C TYR A 215 -1.72 -4.05 -8.01
N ARG A 216 -2.78 -4.69 -8.49
CA ARG A 216 -3.66 -5.56 -7.71
C ARG A 216 -3.44 -6.99 -8.14
N THR A 217 -3.64 -7.89 -7.20
CA THR A 217 -3.52 -9.32 -7.44
C THR A 217 -4.62 -10.09 -6.74
N TRP A 218 -5.08 -11.16 -7.37
CA TRP A 218 -6.05 -12.11 -6.83
C TRP A 218 -5.56 -13.53 -7.08
N THR A 219 -5.81 -14.42 -6.13
CA THR A 219 -5.45 -15.84 -6.23
C THR A 219 -6.67 -16.70 -5.98
N PHE A 220 -6.83 -17.75 -6.79
CA PHE A 220 -7.89 -18.75 -6.69
C PHE A 220 -7.24 -20.14 -6.74
N ASN A 221 -7.38 -20.92 -5.68
CA ASN A 221 -6.72 -22.21 -5.53
C ASN A 221 -7.69 -23.37 -5.78
N SER A 222 -7.14 -24.54 -6.11
CA SER A 222 -7.89 -25.76 -6.44
C SER A 222 -8.71 -26.32 -5.29
N ASP A 223 -8.35 -26.00 -4.05
CA ASP A 223 -9.07 -26.39 -2.83
C ASP A 223 -10.24 -25.45 -2.50
N GLY A 224 -10.47 -24.40 -3.30
CA GLY A 224 -11.50 -23.39 -3.08
C GLY A 224 -11.06 -22.21 -2.20
N SER A 225 -9.83 -22.22 -1.69
CA SER A 225 -9.26 -21.03 -1.03
C SER A 225 -8.98 -19.93 -2.05
N PHE A 226 -9.02 -18.68 -1.60
CA PHE A 226 -8.81 -17.51 -2.45
C PHE A 226 -8.15 -16.39 -1.66
N GLY A 227 -7.58 -15.42 -2.37
CA GLY A 227 -6.98 -14.26 -1.73
C GLY A 227 -6.86 -13.07 -2.65
N GLU A 228 -6.55 -11.93 -2.05
CA GLU A 228 -6.29 -10.70 -2.77
C GLU A 228 -5.18 -9.89 -2.13
N GLY A 229 -4.65 -8.93 -2.88
CA GLY A 229 -3.56 -8.11 -2.40
C GLY A 229 -3.09 -7.06 -3.39
N ALA A 230 -1.91 -6.54 -3.10
CA ALA A 230 -1.24 -5.52 -3.89
C ALA A 230 0.20 -5.95 -4.22
N VAL A 231 0.68 -5.49 -5.37
CA VAL A 231 2.08 -5.64 -5.77
C VAL A 231 2.76 -4.28 -5.76
N SER A 232 3.95 -4.21 -5.18
CA SER A 232 4.79 -3.00 -5.15
C SER A 232 6.24 -3.36 -5.46
N ARG A 233 7.03 -2.35 -5.84
CA ARG A 233 8.46 -2.49 -6.12
C ARG A 233 9.26 -1.82 -5.01
N ASN A 234 10.31 -2.49 -4.53
CA ASN A 234 11.31 -1.96 -3.61
C ASN A 234 12.72 -2.28 -4.15
N GLY A 235 13.34 -1.31 -4.81
CA GLY A 235 14.58 -1.52 -5.55
C GLY A 235 14.39 -2.55 -6.67
N ASP A 236 15.15 -3.64 -6.59
CA ASP A 236 15.10 -4.76 -7.56
C ASP A 236 14.12 -5.88 -7.15
N ALA A 237 13.47 -5.73 -5.98
CA ALA A 237 12.52 -6.70 -5.47
C ALA A 237 11.07 -6.25 -5.72
N TRP A 238 10.22 -7.20 -6.05
CA TRP A 238 8.77 -7.04 -6.16
C TRP A 238 8.10 -7.71 -4.96
N LEU A 239 7.31 -6.95 -4.21
CA LEU A 239 6.61 -7.38 -3.02
C LEU A 239 5.15 -7.61 -3.35
N ILE A 240 4.67 -8.83 -3.16
CA ILE A 240 3.28 -9.25 -3.33
C ILE A 240 2.71 -9.48 -1.93
N LYS A 241 2.02 -8.48 -1.39
CA LYS A 241 1.39 -8.56 -0.06
C LYS A 241 -0.06 -9.02 -0.22
N MET A 242 -0.41 -10.13 0.43
CA MET A 242 -1.69 -10.82 0.25
C MET A 242 -2.36 -11.16 1.57
N THR A 243 -3.70 -11.22 1.53
CA THR A 243 -4.53 -11.92 2.52
C THR A 243 -5.29 -13.04 1.79
N HIS A 244 -5.41 -14.21 2.41
CA HIS A 244 -6.14 -15.36 1.89
C HIS A 244 -7.18 -15.87 2.88
N VAL A 245 -8.27 -16.40 2.34
CA VAL A 245 -9.29 -17.16 3.05
C VAL A 245 -9.13 -18.62 2.64
N GLY A 246 -8.84 -19.48 3.62
CA GLY A 246 -8.75 -20.92 3.46
C GLY A 246 -10.12 -21.54 3.16
N SER A 247 -10.12 -22.75 2.61
CA SER A 247 -11.35 -23.51 2.32
C SER A 247 -12.15 -23.86 3.58
N ASP A 248 -11.51 -23.85 4.75
CA ASP A 248 -12.07 -24.01 6.08
C ASP A 248 -12.50 -22.69 6.74
N GLY A 249 -12.29 -21.55 6.08
CA GLY A 249 -12.59 -20.21 6.58
C GLY A 249 -11.47 -19.57 7.41
N SER A 250 -10.32 -20.24 7.59
CA SER A 250 -9.14 -19.64 8.21
C SER A 250 -8.64 -18.44 7.41
N VAL A 251 -8.01 -17.48 8.09
CA VAL A 251 -7.46 -16.28 7.44
C VAL A 251 -5.95 -16.28 7.56
N SER A 252 -5.25 -16.19 6.44
CA SER A 252 -3.80 -16.02 6.42
C SER A 252 -3.38 -14.75 5.72
N ALA A 253 -2.21 -14.22 6.09
CA ALA A 253 -1.60 -13.08 5.42
C ALA A 253 -0.10 -13.31 5.26
N GLY A 254 0.50 -12.64 4.28
CA GLY A 254 1.94 -12.74 4.05
C GLY A 254 2.40 -11.88 2.90
N THR A 255 3.72 -11.77 2.75
CA THR A 255 4.35 -11.10 1.61
C THR A 255 5.25 -12.09 0.87
N GLN A 256 5.04 -12.23 -0.43
CA GLN A 256 5.98 -12.90 -1.32
C GLN A 256 6.91 -11.86 -1.92
N VAL A 257 8.22 -12.10 -1.87
CA VAL A 257 9.24 -11.22 -2.44
C VAL A 257 9.84 -11.92 -3.64
N LEU A 258 9.68 -11.33 -4.83
CA LEU A 258 10.27 -11.80 -6.08
C LEU A 258 11.47 -10.92 -6.43
N THR A 259 12.64 -11.51 -6.59
CA THR A 259 13.85 -10.80 -7.02
C THR A 259 14.35 -11.41 -8.30
N GLN A 260 14.46 -10.62 -9.37
CA GLN A 260 15.06 -11.09 -10.61
C GLN A 260 16.58 -11.16 -10.44
N VAL A 261 17.14 -12.37 -10.49
CA VAL A 261 18.59 -12.61 -10.33
C VAL A 261 19.28 -12.61 -11.70
N GLY A 262 18.57 -13.05 -12.74
CA GLY A 262 18.99 -13.02 -14.13
C GLY A 262 17.79 -13.11 -15.08
N ALA A 263 18.04 -13.16 -16.39
CA ALA A 263 16.97 -13.23 -17.41
C ALA A 263 16.05 -14.45 -17.22
N ASP A 264 16.63 -15.57 -16.77
CA ASP A 264 15.99 -16.88 -16.65
C ASP A 264 16.02 -17.42 -15.21
N THR A 265 16.25 -16.54 -14.23
CA THR A 265 16.37 -16.94 -12.82
C THR A 265 15.79 -15.88 -11.92
N MET A 266 14.92 -16.29 -11.00
CA MET A 266 14.42 -15.44 -9.93
C MET A 266 14.58 -16.13 -8.58
N ARG A 267 14.64 -15.32 -7.53
CA ARG A 267 14.57 -15.75 -6.14
C ARG A 267 13.20 -15.39 -5.60
N VAL A 268 12.57 -16.34 -4.92
CA VAL A 268 11.25 -16.17 -4.30
C VAL A 268 11.38 -16.41 -2.80
N GLU A 269 10.93 -15.45 -2.00
CA GLU A 269 10.91 -15.54 -0.55
C GLU A 269 9.49 -15.27 -0.02
N LYS A 270 9.13 -15.89 1.11
CA LYS A 270 7.88 -15.58 1.82
C LYS A 270 8.22 -15.04 3.20
N ILE A 271 7.76 -13.82 3.49
CA ILE A 271 8.01 -13.13 4.76
C ILE A 271 6.71 -12.69 5.44
N GLY A 272 6.78 -12.55 6.78
CA GLY A 272 5.72 -11.93 7.57
C GLY A 272 4.42 -12.72 7.51
N GLN A 273 4.52 -14.05 7.47
CA GLN A 273 3.38 -14.94 7.32
C GLN A 273 2.61 -15.05 8.65
N THR A 274 1.29 -15.04 8.57
CA THR A 274 0.39 -15.30 9.69
C THR A 274 -0.75 -16.24 9.29
N VAL A 275 -1.23 -17.04 10.24
CA VAL A 275 -2.46 -17.84 10.12
C VAL A 275 -3.30 -17.56 11.36
N ASP A 276 -4.53 -17.08 11.16
CA ASP A 276 -5.43 -16.60 12.20
C ASP A 276 -4.76 -15.63 13.20
N GLY A 277 -3.90 -14.76 12.65
CA GLY A 277 -3.13 -13.76 13.41
C GLY A 277 -1.89 -14.32 14.12
N VAL A 278 -1.65 -15.64 14.09
CA VAL A 278 -0.46 -16.26 14.68
C VAL A 278 0.69 -16.24 13.67
N PRO A 279 1.86 -15.67 14.01
CA PRO A 279 3.02 -15.67 13.13
C PRO A 279 3.52 -17.08 12.80
N VAL A 280 3.82 -17.31 11.52
CA VAL A 280 4.45 -18.53 11.02
C VAL A 280 5.90 -18.21 10.66
N PRO A 281 6.88 -19.07 11.03
CA PRO A 281 8.27 -18.88 10.62
C PRO A 281 8.42 -18.77 9.11
N ASN A 282 9.29 -17.87 8.65
CA ASN A 282 9.64 -17.79 7.23
C ASN A 282 10.46 -19.04 6.84
N GLY A 283 10.19 -19.57 5.65
CA GLY A 283 11.04 -20.59 5.05
C GLY A 283 12.26 -19.98 4.37
N ASP A 284 13.20 -20.83 3.97
CA ASP A 284 14.32 -20.40 3.14
C ASP A 284 13.83 -19.93 1.76
N PRO A 285 14.45 -18.89 1.16
CA PRO A 285 14.10 -18.48 -0.18
C PRO A 285 14.42 -19.56 -1.21
N VAL A 286 13.53 -19.73 -2.18
CA VAL A 286 13.67 -20.71 -3.26
C VAL A 286 14.20 -20.04 -4.53
N THR A 287 14.99 -20.79 -5.30
CA THR A 287 15.43 -20.38 -6.63
C THR A 287 14.47 -20.96 -7.66
N VAL A 288 14.07 -20.13 -8.62
CA VAL A 288 13.12 -20.50 -9.67
C VAL A 288 13.78 -20.22 -11.02
N VAL A 289 13.78 -21.22 -11.89
CA VAL A 289 14.46 -21.17 -13.19
C VAL A 289 13.45 -21.28 -14.33
N ARG A 290 13.72 -20.57 -15.43
CA ARG A 290 12.87 -20.63 -16.62
C ARG A 290 13.01 -21.99 -17.31
N ILE A 291 11.89 -22.58 -17.71
CA ILE A 291 11.87 -23.78 -18.54
C ILE A 291 12.04 -23.34 -20.00
N ALA A 292 13.08 -23.86 -20.67
CA ALA A 292 13.25 -23.60 -22.10
C ALA A 292 12.07 -24.22 -22.87
N PRO A 293 11.51 -23.54 -23.89
CA PRO A 293 10.46 -24.11 -24.71
C PRO A 293 10.98 -25.40 -25.36
N ASP A 294 10.20 -26.48 -25.24
CA ASP A 294 10.54 -27.78 -25.82
C ASP A 294 10.66 -27.63 -27.35
N ALA A 295 11.89 -27.75 -27.88
CA ALA A 295 12.17 -27.75 -29.32
C ALA A 295 11.52 -28.93 -30.08
N SER A 296 10.86 -29.83 -29.36
CA SER A 296 10.23 -31.05 -29.86
C SER A 296 8.82 -30.84 -30.43
N ALA A 297 8.16 -29.72 -30.12
CA ALA A 297 6.76 -29.50 -30.50
C ALA A 297 6.58 -28.93 -31.93
N GLU A 298 7.63 -28.38 -32.55
CA GLU A 298 7.57 -27.84 -33.92
C GLU A 298 7.65 -28.91 -35.03
N GLY A 299 7.92 -30.18 -34.69
CA GLY A 299 8.10 -31.27 -35.66
C GLY A 299 6.86 -32.09 -36.02
N ALA A 300 5.73 -31.93 -35.34
CA ALA A 300 4.56 -32.80 -35.51
C ALA A 300 3.45 -32.22 -36.43
N GLY A 301 3.73 -31.11 -37.11
CA GLY A 301 2.78 -30.42 -37.98
C GLY A 301 3.36 -30.02 -39.34
N GLN A 302 3.87 -30.98 -40.10
CA GLN A 302 4.02 -30.89 -41.56
C GLN A 302 3.46 -32.14 -42.23
#